data_AF-A0A3D1GEY5-F1
#
_entry.id   AF-A0A3D1GEY5-F1
#
_cell.length_a   1.000
_cell.length_b   1.000
_cell.length_c   1.000
_cell.angle_alpha   90.00
_cell.angle_beta   90.00
_cell.angle_gamma   90.00
#
_symmetry.space_group_name_H-M   'P 1'
#
loop_
_entity.id
_entity.type
_entity.pdbx_description
1 polymer ?
#
loop_
_entity_poly.entity_id
_entity_poly.type
_entity_poly.pdbx_seq_one_letter_code
_entity_poly.pdbx_strand_id
1 'polypeptide(L)'
;MTQLSSFKANWCSTPGSSILDLIEHKNIPKATLPSLLNISISALEDLLNGFKPIDDHMAENLSNSIGGSIDFWIKREKQYRDDLKRLQLVPKEEVLKNFDTEYVIQSFNFFNPKNTEKLFLSFFDTPDFPSWKNKYEMLFQRTLFKKSEKLDFKKLSLATWLRAAEIHSKSIVVENLDTSKLIASLDEIKELTKEKDPKIFIPLLKDIFAKCGIKFVVLRTPTGCPVSGAIRLYDNNPLLILSFRFRTDDHFWFTIFHEIGHLVQHQIDELYLEKELNEKETDIIEKEANLFAERILLSGLDSTELERFPINHRDLIRRAVRLNISPGILVGQLQHHGIVSYQHFNNLKRRYTWEEIFSTQ
;
A
#
# COMPACT_ATOMS: atom_id res chain seq x y z
N MET A 1 -28.17 0.70 49.51
CA MET A 1 -28.17 0.53 48.05
C MET A 1 -26.74 0.45 47.58
N THR A 2 -26.23 -0.76 47.38
CA THR A 2 -24.89 -1.01 46.86
C THR A 2 -24.92 -0.67 45.38
N GLN A 3 -24.22 0.40 44.96
CA GLN A 3 -23.96 0.64 43.54
C GLN A 3 -23.17 -0.57 43.02
N LEU A 4 -23.85 -1.43 42.26
CA LEU A 4 -23.19 -2.40 41.41
C LEU A 4 -22.32 -1.60 40.45
N SER A 5 -21.01 -1.60 40.68
CA SER A 5 -20.06 -1.13 39.68
C SER A 5 -20.26 -2.02 38.45
N SER A 6 -20.85 -1.46 37.39
CA SER A 6 -21.01 -2.17 36.13
C SER A 6 -19.63 -2.66 35.69
N PHE A 7 -19.46 -3.97 35.53
CA PHE A 7 -18.22 -4.56 35.03
C PHE A 7 -17.84 -3.88 33.69
N LYS A 8 -16.63 -3.32 33.62
CA LYS A 8 -16.06 -2.73 32.39
C LYS A 8 -14.88 -3.57 31.95
N ALA A 9 -15.07 -4.37 30.91
CA ALA A 9 -14.00 -5.21 30.35
C ALA A 9 -12.82 -4.35 29.87
N ASN A 10 -11.58 -4.83 30.05
CA ASN A 10 -10.39 -4.19 29.49
C ASN A 10 -10.10 -4.62 28.02
N TRP A 11 -11.06 -5.29 27.39
CA TRP A 11 -11.03 -5.75 26.01
C TRP A 11 -12.35 -5.39 25.31
N CYS A 12 -12.34 -5.36 23.98
CA CYS A 12 -13.51 -5.18 23.15
C CYS A 12 -13.53 -6.23 22.04
N SER A 13 -14.71 -6.77 21.71
CA SER A 13 -14.91 -7.65 20.56
C SER A 13 -15.64 -6.87 19.46
N THR A 14 -15.25 -7.07 18.21
CA THR A 14 -15.86 -6.40 17.05
C THR A 14 -17.28 -6.95 16.81
N PRO A 15 -18.21 -6.15 16.27
CA PRO A 15 -19.50 -6.67 15.78
C PRO A 15 -19.31 -7.75 14.73
N GLY A 16 -18.21 -7.68 13.97
CA GLY A 16 -17.79 -8.70 13.03
C GLY A 16 -17.55 -10.08 13.62
N SER A 17 -17.12 -10.20 14.89
CA SER A 17 -17.05 -11.52 15.52
C SER A 17 -18.44 -12.14 15.65
N SER A 18 -19.46 -11.32 15.99
CA SER A 18 -20.85 -11.76 16.04
C SER A 18 -21.39 -12.11 14.65
N ILE A 19 -20.91 -11.45 13.58
CA ILE A 19 -21.21 -11.85 12.19
C ILE A 19 -20.62 -13.23 11.90
N LEU A 20 -19.34 -13.45 12.25
CA LEU A 20 -18.64 -14.73 12.05
C LEU A 20 -19.32 -15.88 12.81
N ASP A 21 -19.67 -15.67 14.08
CA ASP A 21 -20.37 -16.67 14.91
C ASP A 21 -21.73 -17.06 14.29
N LEU A 22 -22.48 -16.09 13.77
CA LEU A 22 -23.80 -16.33 13.18
C LEU A 22 -23.73 -17.07 11.84
N ILE A 23 -22.77 -16.72 10.97
CA ILE A 23 -22.63 -17.42 9.68
C ILE A 23 -22.16 -18.86 9.89
N GLU A 24 -21.30 -19.10 10.89
CA GLU A 24 -20.85 -20.45 11.25
C GLU A 24 -22.03 -21.28 11.75
N HIS A 25 -22.81 -20.76 12.70
CA HIS A 25 -24.00 -21.44 13.22
C HIS A 25 -25.04 -21.74 12.12
N LYS A 26 -25.11 -20.90 11.07
CA LYS A 26 -26.04 -21.06 9.95
C LYS A 26 -25.44 -21.79 8.74
N ASN A 27 -24.19 -22.23 8.81
CA ASN A 27 -23.46 -22.83 7.68
C ASN A 27 -23.45 -21.95 6.42
N ILE A 28 -23.38 -20.62 6.58
CA ILE A 28 -23.25 -19.66 5.49
C ILE A 28 -21.76 -19.48 5.18
N PRO A 29 -21.27 -19.80 3.96
CA PRO A 29 -19.86 -19.62 3.64
C PRO A 29 -19.47 -18.13 3.64
N LYS A 30 -18.38 -17.75 4.34
CA LYS A 30 -17.87 -16.35 4.40
C LYS A 30 -17.72 -15.71 3.01
N ALA A 31 -17.28 -16.49 2.01
CA ALA A 31 -17.09 -16.03 0.64
C ALA A 31 -18.38 -15.53 -0.05
N THR A 32 -19.56 -15.86 0.47
CA THR A 32 -20.85 -15.40 -0.08
C THR A 32 -21.30 -14.05 0.47
N LEU A 33 -20.72 -13.60 1.60
CA LEU A 33 -21.13 -12.37 2.27
C LEU A 33 -21.02 -11.09 1.44
N PRO A 34 -19.98 -10.87 0.60
CA PRO A 34 -19.90 -9.66 -0.23
C PRO A 34 -21.14 -9.51 -1.12
N SER A 35 -21.56 -10.61 -1.75
CA SER A 35 -22.75 -10.65 -2.60
C SER A 35 -24.05 -10.51 -1.80
N LEU A 36 -24.16 -11.17 -0.65
CA LEU A 36 -25.35 -11.10 0.20
C LEU A 36 -25.59 -9.69 0.78
N LEU A 37 -24.53 -9.02 1.21
CA LEU A 37 -24.61 -7.70 1.82
C LEU A 37 -24.49 -6.55 0.81
N ASN A 38 -24.28 -6.87 -0.47
CA ASN A 38 -24.03 -5.93 -1.56
C ASN A 38 -22.87 -4.96 -1.25
N ILE A 39 -21.73 -5.52 -0.85
CA ILE A 39 -20.51 -4.78 -0.50
C ILE A 39 -19.29 -5.39 -1.19
N SER A 40 -18.22 -4.61 -1.34
CA SER A 40 -16.94 -5.14 -1.83
C SER A 40 -16.28 -6.04 -0.79
N ILE A 41 -15.30 -6.84 -1.23
CA ILE A 41 -14.54 -7.72 -0.34
C ILE A 41 -13.74 -6.88 0.67
N SER A 42 -13.12 -5.77 0.24
CA SER A 42 -12.46 -4.85 1.17
C SER A 42 -13.43 -4.28 2.20
N ALA A 43 -14.67 -3.95 1.80
CA ALA A 43 -15.68 -3.44 2.71
C ALA A 43 -16.19 -4.51 3.70
N LEU A 44 -16.24 -5.79 3.29
CA LEU A 44 -16.54 -6.89 4.20
C LEU A 44 -15.43 -7.06 5.23
N GLU A 45 -14.16 -7.07 4.81
CA GLU A 45 -13.03 -7.17 5.75
C GLU A 45 -13.02 -5.98 6.73
N ASP A 46 -13.29 -4.75 6.25
CA ASP A 46 -13.43 -3.59 7.14
C ASP A 46 -14.61 -3.74 8.11
N LEU A 47 -15.74 -4.34 7.68
CA LEU A 47 -16.90 -4.59 8.54
C LEU A 47 -16.57 -5.65 9.62
N LEU A 48 -15.93 -6.76 9.23
CA LEU A 48 -15.59 -7.86 10.14
C LEU A 48 -14.54 -7.45 11.20
N ASN A 49 -13.58 -6.62 10.79
CA ASN A 49 -12.59 -6.06 11.71
C ASN A 49 -13.13 -4.86 12.52
N GLY A 50 -14.39 -4.46 12.30
CA GLY A 50 -15.03 -3.34 12.99
C GLY A 50 -14.52 -1.96 12.55
N PHE A 51 -13.78 -1.85 11.46
CA PHE A 51 -13.32 -0.56 10.93
C PHE A 51 -14.45 0.22 10.25
N LYS A 52 -15.39 -0.49 9.62
CA LYS A 52 -16.62 0.06 9.05
C LYS A 52 -17.77 -0.07 10.05
N PRO A 53 -18.62 0.96 10.22
CA PRO A 53 -19.76 0.86 11.13
C PRO A 53 -20.89 0.01 10.54
N ILE A 54 -21.67 -0.59 11.43
CA ILE A 54 -23.02 -1.09 11.09
C ILE A 54 -23.99 0.08 11.25
N ASP A 55 -24.29 0.76 10.15
CA ASP A 55 -25.37 1.75 10.08
C ASP A 55 -26.74 1.07 9.94
N ASP A 56 -27.83 1.87 9.90
CA ASP A 56 -29.20 1.35 9.85
C ASP A 56 -29.43 0.45 8.63
N HIS A 57 -28.90 0.84 7.47
CA HIS A 57 -29.02 0.07 6.23
C HIS A 57 -28.23 -1.26 6.31
N MET A 58 -27.01 -1.22 6.85
CA MET A 58 -26.21 -2.43 7.08
C MET A 58 -26.87 -3.35 8.12
N ALA A 59 -27.46 -2.80 9.18
CA ALA A 59 -28.21 -3.56 10.18
C ALA A 59 -29.42 -4.27 9.57
N GLU A 60 -30.14 -3.60 8.66
CA GLU A 60 -31.24 -4.19 7.89
C GLU A 60 -30.73 -5.31 6.96
N ASN A 61 -29.64 -5.08 6.22
CA ASN A 61 -29.03 -6.09 5.36
C ASN A 61 -28.56 -7.32 6.15
N LEU A 62 -27.92 -7.13 7.30
CA LEU A 62 -27.49 -8.21 8.17
C LEU A 62 -28.69 -8.98 8.74
N SER A 63 -29.71 -8.27 9.25
CA SER A 63 -30.96 -8.85 9.73
C SER A 63 -31.62 -9.73 8.68
N ASN A 64 -31.72 -9.26 7.44
CA ASN A 64 -32.35 -9.97 6.34
C ASN A 64 -31.50 -11.15 5.83
N SER A 65 -30.17 -11.00 5.79
CA SER A 65 -29.28 -11.98 5.13
C SER A 65 -28.78 -13.07 6.08
N ILE A 66 -28.40 -12.71 7.31
CA ILE A 66 -27.77 -13.62 8.28
C ILE A 66 -28.53 -13.68 9.60
N GLY A 67 -29.56 -12.87 9.81
CA GLY A 67 -30.42 -12.87 11.01
C GLY A 67 -29.97 -11.87 12.09
N GLY A 68 -30.53 -12.03 13.29
CA GLY A 68 -30.49 -11.01 14.34
C GLY A 68 -31.49 -9.89 14.04
N SER A 69 -31.97 -9.17 15.07
CA SER A 69 -32.82 -8.00 14.82
C SER A 69 -31.96 -6.78 14.46
N ILE A 70 -32.54 -5.82 13.74
CA ILE A 70 -31.92 -4.51 13.49
C ILE A 70 -31.44 -3.89 14.82
N ASP A 71 -32.30 -3.90 15.85
CA ASP A 71 -31.99 -3.41 17.20
C ASP A 71 -30.77 -4.11 17.83
N PHE A 72 -30.61 -5.41 17.61
CA PHE A 72 -29.45 -6.15 18.12
C PHE A 72 -28.17 -5.60 17.49
N TRP A 73 -28.14 -5.46 16.16
CA TRP A 73 -26.97 -4.97 15.43
C TRP A 73 -26.60 -3.55 15.80
N ILE A 74 -27.58 -2.65 15.89
CA ILE A 74 -27.35 -1.26 16.30
C ILE A 74 -26.82 -1.18 17.74
N LYS A 75 -27.38 -1.95 18.67
CA LYS A 75 -26.88 -2.01 20.06
C LYS A 75 -25.46 -2.57 20.11
N ARG A 76 -25.18 -3.62 19.33
CA ARG A 76 -23.88 -4.29 19.28
C ARG A 76 -22.78 -3.37 18.76
N GLU A 77 -23.08 -2.62 17.70
CA GLU A 77 -22.21 -1.58 17.14
C GLU A 77 -21.95 -0.48 18.16
N LYS A 78 -23.01 0.08 18.76
CA LYS A 78 -22.87 1.13 19.78
C LYS A 78 -21.98 0.67 20.93
N GLN A 79 -22.19 -0.54 21.43
CA GLN A 79 -21.38 -1.09 22.52
C GLN A 79 -19.90 -1.20 22.14
N TYR A 80 -19.60 -1.69 20.94
CA TYR A 80 -18.23 -1.77 20.45
C TYR A 80 -17.56 -0.39 20.36
N ARG A 81 -18.25 0.63 19.82
CA ARG A 81 -17.70 1.99 19.70
C ARG A 81 -17.47 2.64 21.07
N ASP A 82 -18.39 2.45 22.00
CA ASP A 82 -18.24 2.94 23.38
C ASP A 82 -17.03 2.28 24.08
N ASP A 83 -16.82 0.98 23.85
CA ASP A 83 -15.66 0.26 24.37
C ASP A 83 -14.35 0.71 23.71
N LEU A 84 -14.32 0.89 22.39
CA LEU A 84 -13.14 1.41 21.68
C LEU A 84 -12.71 2.78 22.21
N LYS A 85 -13.65 3.73 22.33
CA LYS A 85 -13.37 5.08 22.85
C LYS A 85 -12.82 5.03 24.28
N ARG A 86 -13.29 4.08 25.08
CA ARG A 86 -12.83 3.89 26.46
C ARG A 86 -11.44 3.27 26.53
N LEU A 87 -11.12 2.34 25.64
CA LEU A 87 -9.85 1.59 25.64
C LEU A 87 -8.72 2.30 24.87
N GLN A 88 -9.06 3.08 23.84
CA GLN A 88 -8.09 3.73 22.96
C GLN A 88 -8.17 5.24 23.07
N LEU A 89 -7.19 5.83 23.76
CA LEU A 89 -6.96 7.27 23.71
C LEU A 89 -6.19 7.61 22.43
N VAL A 90 -6.79 8.46 21.60
CA VAL A 90 -6.16 9.00 20.39
C VAL A 90 -6.00 10.51 20.58
N PRO A 91 -4.77 11.06 20.48
CA PRO A 91 -4.52 12.50 20.57
C PRO A 91 -5.00 13.18 19.29
N LYS A 92 -6.33 13.32 19.14
CA LYS A 92 -6.99 13.82 17.94
C LYS A 92 -6.42 15.14 17.42
N GLU A 93 -6.15 16.09 18.30
CA GLU A 93 -5.62 17.41 17.94
C GLU A 93 -4.23 17.30 17.30
N GLU A 94 -3.38 16.41 17.81
CA GLU A 94 -2.05 16.15 17.26
C GLU A 94 -2.14 15.43 15.91
N VAL A 95 -3.03 14.44 15.77
CA VAL A 95 -3.28 13.74 14.50
C VAL A 95 -3.72 14.74 13.44
N LEU A 96 -4.70 15.61 13.75
CA LEU A 96 -5.22 16.60 12.81
C LEU A 96 -4.21 17.68 12.45
N LYS A 97 -3.38 18.12 13.41
CA LYS A 97 -2.30 19.09 13.16
C LYS A 97 -1.28 18.56 12.14
N ASN A 98 -1.06 17.25 12.14
CA ASN A 98 -0.11 16.57 11.29
C ASN A 98 -0.72 15.98 10.01
N PHE A 99 -2.03 16.15 9.80
CA PHE A 99 -2.73 15.66 8.63
C PHE A 99 -2.56 16.62 7.43
N ASP A 100 -1.96 16.11 6.35
CA ASP A 100 -1.70 16.86 5.12
C ASP A 100 -3.00 17.11 4.33
N THR A 101 -3.77 18.09 4.81
CA THR A 101 -5.08 18.46 4.27
C THR A 101 -4.97 18.99 2.84
N GLU A 102 -3.90 19.72 2.53
CA GLU A 102 -3.66 20.26 1.20
C GLU A 102 -3.44 19.14 0.19
N TYR A 103 -2.61 18.15 0.52
CA TYR A 103 -2.42 16.95 -0.30
C TYR A 103 -3.75 16.25 -0.61
N VAL A 104 -4.60 16.05 0.40
CA VAL A 104 -5.89 15.36 0.24
C VAL A 104 -6.86 16.16 -0.62
N ILE A 105 -6.97 17.47 -0.41
CA ILE A 105 -7.87 18.32 -1.21
C ILE A 105 -7.42 18.34 -2.68
N GLN A 106 -6.12 18.54 -2.93
CA GLN A 106 -5.58 18.64 -4.29
C GLN A 106 -5.65 17.32 -5.06
N SER A 107 -5.40 16.19 -4.40
CA SER A 107 -5.32 14.88 -5.06
C SER A 107 -6.68 14.29 -5.43
N PHE A 108 -7.74 14.67 -4.70
CA PHE A 108 -9.05 14.01 -4.79
C PHE A 108 -10.21 14.96 -5.11
N ASN A 109 -9.93 16.24 -5.32
CA ASN A 109 -10.94 17.28 -5.50
C ASN A 109 -12.03 17.22 -4.41
N PHE A 110 -11.65 16.85 -3.18
CA PHE A 110 -12.58 16.86 -2.06
C PHE A 110 -13.07 18.30 -1.87
N PHE A 111 -14.38 18.47 -1.73
CA PHE A 111 -14.96 19.73 -1.30
C PHE A 111 -14.20 20.21 -0.08
N ASN A 112 -13.53 21.36 -0.16
CA ASN A 112 -12.74 21.95 0.92
C ASN A 112 -13.64 22.12 2.16
N PRO A 113 -13.64 21.16 3.09
CA PRO A 113 -14.61 21.19 4.15
C PRO A 113 -14.04 22.14 5.19
N LYS A 114 -14.87 23.06 5.71
CA LYS A 114 -14.47 23.96 6.81
C LYS A 114 -14.06 23.21 8.09
N ASN A 115 -14.21 21.89 8.13
CA ASN A 115 -13.92 21.03 9.26
C ASN A 115 -12.96 19.90 8.85
N THR A 116 -11.70 20.00 9.30
CA THR A 116 -10.62 19.03 9.02
C THR A 116 -10.90 17.64 9.57
N GLU A 117 -11.58 17.52 10.71
CA GLU A 117 -11.97 16.22 11.26
C GLU A 117 -12.94 15.48 10.34
N LYS A 118 -13.95 16.18 9.81
CA LYS A 118 -14.88 15.58 8.85
C LYS A 118 -14.16 15.14 7.58
N LEU A 119 -13.19 15.94 7.10
CA LEU A 119 -12.34 15.53 5.97
C LEU A 119 -11.58 14.26 6.28
N PHE A 120 -10.92 14.22 7.44
CA PHE A 120 -10.10 13.10 7.87
C PHE A 120 -10.89 11.80 7.92
N LEU A 121 -12.02 11.80 8.64
CA LEU A 121 -12.85 10.61 8.82
C LEU A 121 -13.47 10.15 7.50
N SER A 122 -13.90 11.09 6.64
CA SER A 122 -14.41 10.79 5.30
C SER A 122 -13.34 10.22 4.38
N PHE A 123 -12.16 10.83 4.35
CA PHE A 123 -11.02 10.41 3.54
C PHE A 123 -10.59 8.99 3.89
N PHE A 124 -10.42 8.71 5.19
CA PHE A 124 -10.03 7.39 5.68
C PHE A 124 -11.17 6.36 5.70
N ASP A 125 -12.42 6.80 5.49
CA ASP A 125 -13.63 5.97 5.54
C ASP A 125 -13.76 5.21 6.86
N THR A 126 -13.67 5.98 7.95
CA THR A 126 -13.72 5.49 9.33
C THR A 126 -14.69 6.34 10.15
N PRO A 127 -15.48 5.75 11.05
CA PRO A 127 -16.50 6.48 11.80
C PRO A 127 -15.92 7.40 12.89
N ASP A 128 -14.73 7.07 13.42
CA ASP A 128 -14.05 7.86 14.44
C ASP A 128 -12.53 7.57 14.49
N PHE A 129 -11.80 8.36 15.29
CA PHE A 129 -10.35 8.25 15.45
C PHE A 129 -9.87 6.92 16.06
N PRO A 130 -10.53 6.35 17.10
CA PRO A 130 -10.20 5.01 17.57
C PRO A 130 -10.29 3.95 16.47
N SER A 131 -11.33 4.01 15.62
CA SER A 131 -11.50 3.08 14.50
C SER A 131 -10.39 3.24 13.46
N TRP A 132 -10.03 4.49 13.14
CA TRP A 132 -8.87 4.80 12.29
C TRP A 132 -7.58 4.26 12.90
N LYS A 133 -7.32 4.54 14.18
CA LYS A 133 -6.11 4.06 14.86
C LYS A 133 -6.05 2.54 14.82
N ASN A 134 -7.14 1.85 15.16
CA ASN A 134 -7.20 0.39 15.11
C ASN A 134 -6.90 -0.15 13.69
N LYS A 135 -7.52 0.42 12.66
CA LYS A 135 -7.30 0.04 11.25
C LYS A 135 -5.84 0.20 10.84
N TYR A 136 -5.25 1.35 11.11
CA TYR A 136 -3.91 1.67 10.64
C TYR A 136 -2.78 1.22 11.58
N GLU A 137 -3.04 1.01 12.87
CA GLU A 137 -2.07 0.43 13.79
C GLU A 137 -1.75 -1.02 13.41
N MET A 138 -2.76 -1.80 13.01
CA MET A 138 -2.53 -3.11 12.40
C MET A 138 -1.70 -2.99 11.12
N LEU A 139 -1.97 -2.00 10.27
CA LEU A 139 -1.15 -1.76 9.06
C LEU A 139 0.30 -1.37 9.42
N PHE A 140 0.52 -0.52 10.41
CA PHE A 140 1.86 -0.07 10.81
C PHE A 140 2.68 -1.13 11.52
N GLN A 141 2.04 -2.05 12.24
CA GLN A 141 2.72 -3.22 12.80
C GLN A 141 3.22 -4.18 11.72
N ARG A 142 2.59 -4.16 10.54
CA ARG A 142 2.82 -5.03 9.38
C ARG A 142 3.72 -4.41 8.30
N THR A 143 3.86 -3.09 8.27
CA THR A 143 4.84 -2.41 7.41
C THR A 143 6.21 -2.37 8.09
N LEU A 144 7.29 -2.59 7.31
CA LEU A 144 8.72 -2.56 7.67
C LEU A 144 9.25 -1.33 8.45
N PHE A 145 8.39 -0.37 8.77
CA PHE A 145 8.76 0.95 9.28
C PHE A 145 8.83 1.07 10.81
N LYS A 146 9.00 -0.02 11.58
CA LYS A 146 9.04 0.04 13.06
C LYS A 146 10.21 0.85 13.67
N LYS A 147 11.16 1.39 12.90
CA LYS A 147 12.48 1.85 13.42
C LYS A 147 12.65 3.30 13.92
N SER A 148 11.62 4.08 14.25
CA SER A 148 11.87 5.39 14.91
C SER A 148 10.74 5.95 15.79
N GLU A 149 10.97 6.20 17.07
CA GLU A 149 9.97 6.77 18.01
C GLU A 149 9.36 8.14 17.59
N LYS A 150 9.93 8.85 16.60
CA LYS A 150 9.27 9.98 15.89
C LYS A 150 8.21 9.51 14.86
N LEU A 151 7.62 8.33 15.06
CA LEU A 151 6.93 7.53 14.04
C LEU A 151 5.53 8.04 13.68
N ASP A 152 4.83 8.74 14.58
CA ASP A 152 3.39 8.97 14.39
C ASP A 152 3.05 9.88 13.20
N PHE A 153 3.86 10.90 12.93
CA PHE A 153 3.68 11.72 11.72
C PHE A 153 3.98 10.94 10.43
N LYS A 154 5.11 10.20 10.38
CA LYS A 154 5.47 9.42 9.18
C LYS A 154 4.47 8.31 8.90
N LYS A 155 3.96 7.67 9.95
CA LYS A 155 2.86 6.70 9.90
C LYS A 155 1.62 7.34 9.30
N LEU A 156 1.18 8.49 9.81
CA LEU A 156 0.02 9.20 9.27
C LEU A 156 0.21 9.57 7.78
N SER A 157 1.39 10.06 7.39
CA SER A 157 1.70 10.36 5.99
C SER A 157 1.71 9.10 5.12
N LEU A 158 2.21 7.97 5.62
CA LEU A 158 2.15 6.68 4.93
C LEU A 158 0.71 6.19 4.79
N ALA A 159 -0.09 6.19 5.85
CA ALA A 159 -1.50 5.85 5.80
C ALA A 159 -2.28 6.73 4.82
N THR A 160 -2.00 8.04 4.82
CA THR A 160 -2.59 8.99 3.88
C THR A 160 -2.26 8.61 2.44
N TRP A 161 -1.00 8.28 2.15
CA TRP A 161 -0.56 7.88 0.81
C TRP A 161 -1.15 6.54 0.36
N LEU A 162 -1.20 5.55 1.26
CA LEU A 162 -1.82 4.26 0.99
C LEU A 162 -3.32 4.44 0.71
N ARG A 163 -4.04 5.18 1.57
CA ARG A 163 -5.47 5.46 1.37
C ARG A 163 -5.74 6.18 0.06
N ALA A 164 -4.89 7.15 -0.26
CA ALA A 164 -4.93 7.85 -1.54
C ALA A 164 -4.86 6.87 -2.71
N ALA A 165 -3.94 5.92 -2.67
CA ALA A 165 -3.81 4.91 -3.71
C ALA A 165 -5.02 3.96 -3.83
N GLU A 166 -5.68 3.56 -2.72
CA GLU A 166 -6.92 2.76 -2.85
C GLU A 166 -7.99 3.54 -3.59
N ILE A 167 -8.19 4.81 -3.24
CA ILE A 167 -9.19 5.67 -3.89
C ILE A 167 -8.92 5.77 -5.40
N HIS A 168 -7.68 6.04 -5.81
CA HIS A 168 -7.31 6.09 -7.23
C HIS A 168 -7.43 4.74 -7.93
N SER A 169 -7.23 3.63 -7.21
CA SER A 169 -7.31 2.29 -7.78
C SER A 169 -8.73 1.79 -8.05
N LYS A 170 -9.76 2.44 -7.49
CA LYS A 170 -11.17 2.01 -7.62
C LYS A 170 -11.67 1.99 -9.07
N SER A 171 -11.19 2.92 -9.91
CA SER A 171 -11.55 2.98 -11.32
C SER A 171 -10.67 2.12 -12.23
N ILE A 172 -9.62 1.49 -11.68
CA ILE A 172 -8.70 0.67 -12.45
C ILE A 172 -9.26 -0.75 -12.54
N VAL A 173 -9.68 -1.12 -13.74
CA VAL A 173 -10.11 -2.48 -14.08
C VAL A 173 -8.90 -3.28 -14.53
N VAL A 174 -8.75 -4.48 -13.98
CA VAL A 174 -7.64 -5.38 -14.27
C VAL A 174 -8.17 -6.79 -14.49
N GLU A 175 -7.37 -7.66 -15.11
CA GLU A 175 -7.69 -9.08 -15.24
C GLU A 175 -7.57 -9.81 -13.88
N ASN A 176 -7.83 -11.11 -13.86
CA ASN A 176 -7.47 -11.93 -12.69
C ASN A 176 -5.95 -11.98 -12.54
N LEU A 177 -5.47 -12.05 -11.30
CA LEU A 177 -4.04 -12.14 -10.99
C LEU A 177 -3.42 -13.35 -11.71
N ASP A 178 -2.38 -13.08 -12.50
CA ASP A 178 -1.60 -14.09 -13.21
C ASP A 178 -0.11 -13.76 -13.08
N THR A 179 0.52 -14.38 -12.07
CA THR A 179 1.96 -14.21 -11.81
C THR A 179 2.82 -14.74 -12.95
N SER A 180 2.33 -15.71 -13.75
CA SER A 180 3.08 -16.22 -14.90
C SER A 180 3.15 -15.18 -16.02
N LYS A 181 2.06 -14.44 -16.27
CA LYS A 181 2.07 -13.27 -17.18
C LYS A 181 3.03 -12.20 -16.69
N LEU A 182 3.04 -11.90 -15.39
CA LEU A 182 3.97 -10.92 -14.81
C LEU A 182 5.43 -11.31 -15.07
N ILE A 183 5.78 -12.58 -14.81
CA ILE A 183 7.13 -13.10 -15.08
C ILE A 183 7.47 -13.01 -16.57
N ALA A 184 6.52 -13.36 -17.45
CA ALA A 184 6.72 -13.29 -18.90
C ALA A 184 6.88 -11.84 -19.43
N SER A 185 6.33 -10.85 -18.72
CA SER A 185 6.46 -9.43 -19.06
C SER A 185 7.72 -8.75 -18.50
N LEU A 186 8.57 -9.44 -17.74
CA LEU A 186 9.75 -8.82 -17.10
C LEU A 186 10.71 -8.20 -18.12
N ASP A 187 10.96 -8.86 -19.25
CA ASP A 187 11.85 -8.34 -20.30
C ASP A 187 11.25 -7.10 -20.97
N GLU A 188 9.93 -7.08 -21.21
CA GLU A 188 9.21 -5.92 -21.75
C GLU A 188 9.30 -4.73 -20.78
N ILE A 189 9.04 -4.95 -19.48
CA ILE A 189 9.18 -3.92 -18.44
C ILE A 189 10.62 -3.41 -18.36
N LYS A 190 11.61 -4.30 -18.49
CA LYS A 190 13.03 -3.96 -18.49
C LYS A 190 13.40 -3.10 -19.69
N GLU A 191 12.84 -3.37 -20.86
CA GLU A 191 13.05 -2.53 -22.04
C GLU A 191 12.54 -1.10 -21.87
N LEU A 192 11.43 -0.92 -21.16
CA LEU A 192 10.88 0.40 -20.86
C LEU A 192 11.84 1.29 -20.04
N THR A 193 12.83 0.70 -19.36
CA THR A 193 13.86 1.49 -18.66
C THR A 193 14.66 2.42 -19.59
N LYS A 194 14.71 2.11 -20.89
CA LYS A 194 15.37 2.94 -21.91
C LYS A 194 14.50 4.12 -22.35
N GLU A 195 13.18 4.04 -22.13
CA GLU A 195 12.28 5.13 -22.42
C GLU A 195 12.44 6.23 -21.37
N LYS A 196 12.64 7.45 -21.86
CA LYS A 196 12.92 8.60 -21.04
C LYS A 196 11.62 9.28 -20.61
N ASP A 197 10.64 9.40 -21.48
CA ASP A 197 9.43 10.16 -21.18
C ASP A 197 8.44 9.35 -20.30
N PRO A 198 8.15 9.80 -19.06
CA PRO A 198 7.13 9.17 -18.21
C PRO A 198 5.75 9.10 -18.85
N LYS A 199 5.43 10.01 -19.76
CA LYS A 199 4.15 10.00 -20.50
C LYS A 199 4.02 8.80 -21.43
N ILE A 200 5.13 8.16 -21.78
CA ILE A 200 5.16 6.97 -22.63
C ILE A 200 5.20 5.72 -21.75
N PHE A 201 6.18 5.61 -20.84
CA PHE A 201 6.35 4.36 -20.09
C PHE A 201 5.31 4.14 -18.99
N ILE A 202 4.73 5.19 -18.36
CA ILE A 202 3.72 5.00 -17.30
C ILE A 202 2.44 4.36 -17.87
N PRO A 203 1.85 4.83 -18.99
CA PRO A 203 0.72 4.13 -19.62
C PRO A 203 1.04 2.69 -20.00
N LEU A 204 2.21 2.43 -20.58
CA LEU A 204 2.63 1.07 -20.95
C LEU A 204 2.73 0.16 -19.71
N LEU A 205 3.31 0.65 -18.62
CA LEU A 205 3.33 -0.07 -17.34
C LEU A 205 1.91 -0.37 -16.83
N LYS A 206 0.99 0.61 -16.89
CA LYS A 206 -0.41 0.40 -16.49
C LYS A 206 -1.05 -0.73 -17.31
N ASP A 207 -0.84 -0.74 -18.62
CA ASP A 207 -1.40 -1.77 -19.50
C ASP A 207 -0.81 -3.16 -19.22
N ILE A 208 0.50 -3.25 -19.01
CA ILE A 208 1.18 -4.51 -18.66
C ILE A 208 0.65 -5.03 -17.32
N PHE A 209 0.64 -4.21 -16.28
CA PHE A 209 0.18 -4.61 -14.95
C PHE A 209 -1.31 -4.97 -14.95
N ALA A 210 -2.15 -4.25 -15.69
CA ALA A 210 -3.58 -4.57 -15.78
C ALA A 210 -3.84 -5.96 -16.39
N LYS A 211 -3.08 -6.36 -17.42
CA LYS A 211 -3.13 -7.72 -18.01
C LYS A 211 -2.64 -8.81 -17.05
N CYS A 212 -1.79 -8.45 -16.09
CA CYS A 212 -1.31 -9.35 -15.03
C CYS A 212 -2.25 -9.40 -13.81
N GLY A 213 -3.35 -8.63 -13.83
CA GLY A 213 -4.28 -8.51 -12.71
C GLY A 213 -3.81 -7.63 -11.55
N ILE A 214 -2.89 -6.70 -11.82
CA ILE A 214 -2.27 -5.79 -10.85
C ILE A 214 -2.74 -4.36 -11.13
N LYS A 215 -3.33 -3.71 -10.14
CA LYS A 215 -3.65 -2.28 -10.19
C LYS A 215 -2.35 -1.50 -10.00
N PHE A 216 -2.01 -0.61 -10.94
CA PHE A 216 -0.80 0.19 -10.86
C PHE A 216 -1.12 1.68 -10.70
N VAL A 217 -0.60 2.29 -9.64
CA VAL A 217 -0.87 3.68 -9.28
C VAL A 217 0.44 4.43 -9.03
N VAL A 218 0.58 5.59 -9.67
CA VAL A 218 1.67 6.53 -9.41
C VAL A 218 1.09 7.74 -8.70
N LEU A 219 1.55 8.01 -7.48
CA LEU A 219 1.08 9.14 -6.67
C LEU A 219 2.23 9.79 -5.92
N ARG A 220 2.30 11.12 -5.97
CA ARG A 220 3.20 11.87 -5.09
C ARG A 220 2.86 11.54 -3.63
N THR A 221 3.88 11.50 -2.79
CA THR A 221 3.67 11.31 -1.35
C THR A 221 3.28 12.61 -0.65
N PRO A 222 2.44 12.55 0.39
CA PRO A 222 2.26 13.66 1.32
C PRO A 222 3.57 13.96 2.06
N THR A 223 3.63 15.14 2.66
CA THR A 223 4.82 15.61 3.37
C THR A 223 5.24 14.61 4.45
N GLY A 224 6.53 14.27 4.53
CA GLY A 224 7.07 13.38 5.55
C GLY A 224 6.96 11.88 5.26
N CYS A 225 6.27 11.45 4.19
CA CYS A 225 6.23 10.04 3.82
C CYS A 225 7.61 9.54 3.34
N PRO A 226 8.16 8.45 3.90
CA PRO A 226 9.53 8.04 3.59
C PRO A 226 9.65 7.08 2.40
N VAL A 227 8.55 6.64 1.79
CA VAL A 227 8.53 5.45 0.93
C VAL A 227 8.66 5.75 -0.57
N SER A 228 9.33 4.85 -1.29
CA SER A 228 9.47 4.89 -2.75
C SER A 228 8.37 4.08 -3.46
N GLY A 229 8.00 2.95 -2.87
CA GLY A 229 7.01 2.01 -3.38
C GLY A 229 6.27 1.32 -2.24
N ALA A 230 5.16 0.68 -2.60
CA ALA A 230 4.45 -0.28 -1.78
C ALA A 230 3.55 -1.16 -2.66
N ILE A 231 3.39 -2.42 -2.30
CA ILE A 231 2.37 -3.31 -2.85
C ILE A 231 1.40 -3.67 -1.77
N ARG A 232 0.09 -3.69 -2.04
CA ARG A 232 -0.89 -4.32 -1.14
C ARG A 232 -2.04 -5.01 -1.82
N LEU A 233 -2.76 -5.88 -1.13
CA LEU A 233 -4.03 -6.41 -1.63
C LEU A 233 -5.15 -5.36 -1.50
N TYR A 234 -5.94 -5.15 -2.57
CA TYR A 234 -7.12 -4.30 -2.54
C TYR A 234 -8.22 -4.83 -3.49
N ASP A 235 -9.35 -5.25 -2.92
CA ASP A 235 -10.45 -5.92 -3.63
C ASP A 235 -9.95 -7.10 -4.50
N ASN A 236 -9.24 -8.05 -3.91
CA ASN A 236 -8.65 -9.25 -4.53
C ASN A 236 -7.54 -9.04 -5.57
N ASN A 237 -7.19 -7.81 -5.90
CA ASN A 237 -6.07 -7.52 -6.80
C ASN A 237 -4.91 -6.90 -6.04
N PRO A 238 -3.66 -7.24 -6.38
CA PRO A 238 -2.51 -6.47 -5.92
C PRO A 238 -2.58 -5.05 -6.45
N LEU A 239 -2.28 -4.09 -5.60
CA LEU A 239 -2.13 -2.68 -5.88
C LEU A 239 -0.67 -2.32 -5.69
N LEU A 240 0.03 -2.06 -6.78
CA LEU A 240 1.40 -1.57 -6.80
C LEU A 240 1.36 -0.04 -6.86
N ILE A 241 2.02 0.60 -5.90
CA ILE A 241 2.02 2.05 -5.69
C ILE A 241 3.45 2.57 -5.78
N LEU A 242 3.71 3.62 -6.56
CA LEU A 242 5.03 4.27 -6.63
C LEU A 242 4.96 5.78 -6.43
N SER A 243 5.94 6.31 -5.73
CA SER A 243 5.98 7.73 -5.36
C SER A 243 6.89 8.60 -6.21
N PHE A 244 7.72 8.01 -7.08
CA PHE A 244 8.84 8.70 -7.72
C PHE A 244 9.77 9.42 -6.71
N ARG A 245 9.93 8.87 -5.49
CA ARG A 245 10.93 9.38 -4.54
C ARG A 245 12.31 9.49 -5.21
N PHE A 246 13.04 10.57 -4.90
CA PHE A 246 14.30 10.97 -5.54
C PHE A 246 14.20 11.43 -7.00
N ARG A 247 13.12 11.06 -7.72
CA ARG A 247 12.82 11.46 -9.11
C ARG A 247 13.99 11.20 -10.05
N THR A 248 14.64 10.05 -9.91
CA THR A 248 15.68 9.60 -10.83
C THR A 248 15.34 8.22 -11.37
N ASP A 249 15.77 7.94 -12.59
CA ASP A 249 15.48 6.68 -13.30
C ASP A 249 16.00 5.46 -12.54
N ASP A 250 17.22 5.53 -12.01
CA ASP A 250 17.81 4.45 -11.21
C ASP A 250 16.96 4.08 -9.99
N HIS A 251 16.49 5.07 -9.22
CA HIS A 251 15.64 4.84 -8.07
C HIS A 251 14.25 4.35 -8.49
N PHE A 252 13.64 4.94 -9.51
CA PHE A 252 12.29 4.57 -9.95
C PHE A 252 12.24 3.12 -10.45
N TRP A 253 13.14 2.76 -11.37
CA TRP A 253 13.16 1.44 -11.97
C TRP A 253 13.58 0.37 -10.97
N PHE A 254 14.57 0.63 -10.12
CA PHE A 254 14.90 -0.30 -9.03
C PHE A 254 13.70 -0.53 -8.12
N THR A 255 12.98 0.52 -7.74
CA THR A 255 11.76 0.38 -6.93
C THR A 255 10.73 -0.50 -7.63
N ILE A 256 10.47 -0.30 -8.93
CA ILE A 256 9.54 -1.17 -9.70
C ILE A 256 9.92 -2.64 -9.58
N PHE A 257 11.18 -2.98 -9.88
CA PHE A 257 11.59 -4.38 -9.87
C PHE A 257 11.65 -4.97 -8.47
N HIS A 258 11.93 -4.16 -7.45
CA HIS A 258 11.84 -4.56 -6.05
C HIS A 258 10.39 -4.93 -5.68
N GLU A 259 9.43 -4.07 -6.02
CA GLU A 259 8.01 -4.36 -5.83
C GLU A 259 7.59 -5.62 -6.63
N ILE A 260 8.00 -5.75 -7.89
CA ILE A 260 7.72 -6.99 -8.65
C ILE A 260 8.33 -8.22 -7.96
N GLY A 261 9.51 -8.09 -7.34
CA GLY A 261 10.12 -9.14 -6.53
C GLY A 261 9.20 -9.59 -5.38
N HIS A 262 8.56 -8.65 -4.69
CA HIS A 262 7.52 -8.98 -3.71
C HIS A 262 6.38 -9.80 -4.31
N LEU A 263 5.83 -9.40 -5.46
CA LEU A 263 4.72 -10.11 -6.10
C LEU A 263 5.08 -11.51 -6.61
N VAL A 264 6.32 -11.70 -7.06
CA VAL A 264 6.77 -12.95 -7.69
C VAL A 264 7.23 -13.96 -6.65
N GLN A 265 7.97 -13.52 -5.62
CA GLN A 265 8.64 -14.42 -4.69
C GLN A 265 7.84 -14.70 -3.43
N HIS A 266 6.91 -13.82 -3.08
CA HIS A 266 6.15 -13.90 -1.85
C HIS A 266 4.66 -13.97 -2.20
N GLN A 267 3.91 -14.83 -1.51
CA GLN A 267 2.47 -14.77 -1.68
C GLN A 267 1.99 -13.41 -1.19
N ILE A 268 1.11 -12.73 -1.93
CA ILE A 268 0.49 -11.47 -1.46
C ILE A 268 -0.15 -11.71 -0.10
N ASP A 269 -0.70 -12.91 0.10
CA ASP A 269 -1.22 -13.37 1.36
C ASP A 269 -0.13 -13.58 2.44
N GLU A 270 1.12 -13.90 2.14
CA GLU A 270 2.19 -13.93 3.15
C GLU A 270 2.74 -12.52 3.47
N LEU A 271 2.61 -11.60 2.51
CA LEU A 271 2.88 -10.17 2.71
C LEU A 271 1.76 -9.47 3.52
N TYR A 272 0.58 -10.10 3.66
CA TYR A 272 -0.64 -9.45 4.20
C TYR A 272 -1.52 -10.26 5.20
N LEU A 273 -1.64 -11.58 5.07
CA LEU A 273 -2.44 -12.46 5.92
C LEU A 273 -1.70 -12.82 7.21
N GLU A 274 -2.38 -12.53 8.32
CA GLU A 274 -2.47 -13.24 9.62
C GLU A 274 -1.20 -13.65 10.38
N LYS A 275 -0.04 -13.73 9.74
CA LYS A 275 1.22 -14.07 10.38
C LYS A 275 1.91 -12.78 10.82
N GLU A 276 2.00 -12.57 12.12
CA GLU A 276 2.93 -11.59 12.68
C GLU A 276 4.36 -12.00 12.29
N LEU A 277 4.90 -11.38 11.24
CA LEU A 277 6.29 -11.57 10.87
C LEU A 277 7.18 -10.90 11.91
N ASN A 278 8.21 -11.61 12.35
CA ASN A 278 9.23 -11.01 13.19
C ASN A 278 10.21 -10.18 12.33
N GLU A 279 11.06 -9.38 12.98
CA GLU A 279 12.01 -8.50 12.29
C GLU A 279 12.94 -9.26 11.34
N LYS A 280 13.37 -10.48 11.68
CA LYS A 280 14.26 -11.27 10.84
C LYS A 280 13.57 -11.77 9.57
N GLU A 281 12.33 -12.23 9.69
CA GLU A 281 11.53 -12.66 8.52
C GLU A 281 11.33 -11.48 7.58
N THR A 282 11.01 -10.30 8.12
CA THR A 282 10.82 -9.10 7.33
C THR A 282 12.11 -8.68 6.61
N ASP A 283 13.26 -8.72 7.31
CA ASP A 283 14.58 -8.44 6.71
C ASP A 283 14.96 -9.44 5.60
N ILE A 284 14.52 -10.70 5.67
CA ILE A 284 14.77 -11.71 4.63
C ILE A 284 13.95 -11.38 3.37
N ILE A 285 12.66 -11.12 3.52
CA ILE A 285 11.75 -10.76 2.41
C ILE A 285 12.29 -9.54 1.64
N GLU A 286 12.73 -8.50 2.36
CA GLU A 286 13.33 -7.30 1.76
C GLU A 286 14.62 -7.59 1.00
N LYS A 287 15.48 -8.46 1.54
CA LYS A 287 16.72 -8.86 0.87
C LYS A 287 16.42 -9.66 -0.40
N GLU A 288 15.43 -10.54 -0.36
CA GLU A 288 15.03 -11.32 -1.53
C GLU A 288 14.48 -10.42 -2.64
N ALA A 289 13.62 -9.46 -2.31
CA ALA A 289 13.10 -8.49 -3.27
C ALA A 289 14.20 -7.60 -3.87
N ASN A 290 15.16 -7.15 -3.05
CA ASN A 290 16.34 -6.42 -3.53
C ASN A 290 17.18 -7.27 -4.49
N LEU A 291 17.49 -8.52 -4.11
CA LEU A 291 18.26 -9.45 -4.96
C LEU A 291 17.52 -9.78 -6.25
N PHE A 292 16.19 -9.89 -6.21
CA PHE A 292 15.38 -10.07 -7.41
C PHE A 292 15.55 -8.88 -8.35
N ALA A 293 15.41 -7.66 -7.85
CA ALA A 293 15.56 -6.45 -8.64
C ALA A 293 16.95 -6.34 -9.29
N GLU A 294 18.00 -6.58 -8.50
CA GLU A 294 19.40 -6.59 -8.97
C GLU A 294 19.61 -7.62 -10.07
N ARG A 295 19.13 -8.85 -9.88
CA ARG A 295 19.29 -9.95 -10.85
C ARG A 295 18.63 -9.66 -12.18
N ILE A 296 17.44 -9.06 -12.17
CA ILE A 296 16.75 -8.70 -13.41
C ILE A 296 17.46 -7.54 -14.11
N LEU A 297 17.76 -6.46 -13.38
CA LEU A 297 18.38 -5.27 -13.96
C LEU A 297 19.80 -5.53 -14.47
N LEU A 298 20.58 -6.35 -13.77
CA LEU A 298 21.95 -6.70 -14.11
C LEU A 298 22.07 -8.09 -14.77
N SER A 299 20.97 -8.64 -15.30
CA SER A 299 21.00 -9.95 -15.96
C SER A 299 22.08 -10.00 -17.06
N GLY A 300 23.08 -10.87 -16.90
CA GLY A 300 24.23 -10.95 -17.82
C GLY A 300 25.50 -10.24 -17.33
N LEU A 301 25.51 -9.77 -16.08
CA LEU A 301 26.72 -9.42 -15.32
C LEU A 301 26.86 -10.39 -14.16
N ASP A 302 28.04 -11.02 -14.03
CA ASP A 302 28.40 -11.66 -12.76
C ASP A 302 29.14 -10.67 -11.84
N SER A 303 29.31 -11.06 -10.57
CA SER A 303 29.98 -10.22 -9.58
C SER A 303 31.43 -9.89 -9.95
N THR A 304 32.12 -10.80 -10.64
CA THR A 304 33.52 -10.60 -11.05
C THR A 304 33.65 -9.62 -12.21
N GLU A 305 32.68 -9.61 -13.13
CA GLU A 305 32.59 -8.64 -14.21
C GLU A 305 32.20 -7.25 -13.70
N LEU A 306 31.46 -7.18 -12.59
CA LEU A 306 31.09 -5.93 -11.94
C LEU A 306 32.30 -5.25 -11.27
N GLU A 307 33.14 -6.03 -10.58
CA GLU A 307 34.32 -5.52 -9.86
C GLU A 307 35.49 -5.13 -10.77
N ARG A 308 35.68 -5.83 -11.89
CA ARG A 308 36.78 -5.58 -12.84
C ARG A 308 36.47 -4.48 -13.87
N PHE A 309 35.39 -3.73 -13.64
CA PHE A 309 34.81 -2.84 -14.61
C PHE A 309 35.62 -1.54 -14.80
N PRO A 310 35.99 -1.15 -16.03
CA PRO A 310 36.59 0.16 -16.28
C PRO A 310 35.55 1.26 -16.09
N ILE A 311 35.72 2.04 -15.01
CA ILE A 311 34.79 3.09 -14.62
C ILE A 311 35.03 4.36 -15.45
N ASN A 312 34.48 4.42 -16.66
CA ASN A 312 34.41 5.64 -17.44
C ASN A 312 33.06 5.79 -18.19
N HIS A 313 32.76 7.02 -18.59
CA HIS A 313 31.47 7.40 -19.15
C HIS A 313 31.06 6.59 -20.38
N ARG A 314 32.01 6.32 -21.30
CA ARG A 314 31.70 5.64 -22.57
C ARG A 314 31.39 4.16 -22.33
N ASP A 315 32.15 3.52 -21.45
CA ASP A 315 31.98 2.09 -21.17
C ASP A 315 30.74 1.82 -20.32
N LEU A 316 30.38 2.73 -19.40
CA LEU A 316 29.10 2.68 -18.67
C LEU A 316 27.90 2.68 -19.63
N ILE A 317 27.87 3.59 -20.61
CA ILE A 317 26.79 3.64 -21.61
C ILE A 317 26.75 2.35 -22.43
N ARG A 318 27.88 1.90 -22.96
CA ARG A 318 27.94 0.67 -23.77
C ARG A 318 27.46 -0.55 -23.01
N ARG A 319 27.81 -0.65 -21.72
CA ARG A 319 27.40 -1.78 -20.87
C ARG A 319 25.91 -1.71 -20.56
N ALA A 320 25.37 -0.53 -20.24
CA ALA A 320 23.92 -0.37 -20.05
C ALA A 320 23.12 -0.80 -21.29
N VAL A 321 23.61 -0.46 -22.49
CA VAL A 321 23.01 -0.94 -23.76
C VAL A 321 23.05 -2.47 -23.86
N ARG A 322 24.19 -3.11 -23.54
CA ARG A 322 24.29 -4.59 -23.55
C ARG A 322 23.37 -5.27 -22.54
N LEU A 323 23.16 -4.64 -21.39
CA LEU A 323 22.27 -5.12 -20.33
C LEU A 323 20.80 -4.82 -20.60
N ASN A 324 20.50 -4.09 -21.68
CA ASN A 324 19.16 -3.65 -22.03
C ASN A 324 18.51 -2.74 -20.96
N ILE A 325 19.30 -1.84 -20.36
CA ILE A 325 18.84 -0.90 -19.32
C ILE A 325 19.26 0.55 -19.59
N SER A 326 18.66 1.48 -18.84
CA SER A 326 19.15 2.87 -18.78
C SER A 326 20.58 2.95 -18.19
N PRO A 327 21.45 3.86 -18.67
CA PRO A 327 22.75 4.12 -18.04
C PRO A 327 22.65 4.57 -16.58
N GLY A 328 21.57 5.28 -16.23
CA GLY A 328 21.32 5.74 -14.86
C GLY A 328 21.20 4.58 -13.89
N ILE A 329 20.46 3.52 -14.27
CA ILE A 329 20.29 2.31 -13.46
C ILE A 329 21.65 1.67 -13.17
N LEU A 330 22.49 1.45 -14.19
CA LEU A 330 23.81 0.86 -13.99
C LEU A 330 24.66 1.70 -13.03
N VAL A 331 24.65 3.03 -13.17
CA VAL A 331 25.35 3.92 -12.24
C VAL A 331 24.79 3.79 -10.82
N GLY A 332 23.46 3.75 -10.66
CA GLY A 332 22.82 3.56 -9.36
C GLY A 332 23.24 2.25 -8.68
N GLN A 333 23.29 1.16 -9.44
CA GLN A 333 23.74 -0.15 -8.95
C GLN A 333 25.22 -0.13 -8.54
N LEU A 334 26.10 0.41 -9.38
CA LEU A 334 27.53 0.54 -9.05
C LEU A 334 27.78 1.43 -7.83
N GLN A 335 26.96 2.47 -7.63
CA GLN A 335 27.01 3.31 -6.44
C GLN A 335 26.50 2.56 -5.20
N HIS A 336 25.44 1.75 -5.33
CA HIS A 336 24.95 0.88 -4.26
C HIS A 336 26.02 -0.10 -3.78
N HIS A 337 26.74 -0.75 -4.71
CA HIS A 337 27.84 -1.66 -4.40
C HIS A 337 29.15 -0.97 -3.96
N GLY A 338 29.19 0.36 -3.89
CA GLY A 338 30.38 1.12 -3.49
C GLY A 338 31.53 1.10 -4.51
N ILE A 339 31.30 0.59 -5.72
CA ILE A 339 32.27 0.56 -6.83
C ILE A 339 32.46 1.97 -7.39
N VAL A 340 31.39 2.77 -7.41
CA VAL A 340 31.38 4.17 -7.85
C VAL A 340 30.94 5.07 -6.70
N SER A 341 31.63 6.19 -6.47
CA SER A 341 31.17 7.20 -5.51
C SER A 341 29.81 7.77 -5.92
N TYR A 342 28.91 8.00 -4.95
CA TYR A 342 27.62 8.69 -5.16
C TYR A 342 27.74 10.11 -5.76
N GLN A 343 28.94 10.69 -5.78
CA GLN A 343 29.22 11.99 -6.40
C GLN A 343 29.52 11.90 -7.90
N HIS A 344 29.86 10.72 -8.43
CA HIS A 344 30.31 10.53 -9.80
C HIS A 344 29.20 10.03 -10.73
N PHE A 345 29.31 10.37 -12.02
CA PHE A 345 28.44 9.89 -13.11
C PHE A 345 26.93 10.17 -12.96
N ASN A 346 26.54 11.06 -12.05
CA ASN A 346 25.14 11.46 -11.87
C ASN A 346 24.53 12.12 -13.10
N ASN A 347 25.34 12.60 -14.04
CA ASN A 347 24.89 13.11 -15.34
C ASN A 347 24.36 12.02 -16.28
N LEU A 348 24.65 10.73 -16.00
CA LEU A 348 24.07 9.59 -16.70
C LEU A 348 22.69 9.20 -16.16
N LYS A 349 22.32 9.68 -14.97
CA LYS A 349 20.99 9.46 -14.40
C LYS A 349 20.01 10.46 -14.99
N ARG A 350 18.86 9.98 -15.43
CA ARG A 350 17.76 10.85 -15.84
C ARG A 350 17.04 11.34 -14.59
N ARG A 351 16.85 12.66 -14.49
CA ARG A 351 16.01 13.27 -13.44
C ARG A 351 14.66 13.64 -14.03
N TYR A 352 13.60 13.35 -13.30
CA TYR A 352 12.22 13.66 -13.68
C TYR A 352 11.69 14.89 -12.95
N THR A 353 10.84 15.67 -13.60
CA THR A 353 10.03 16.70 -12.94
C THR A 353 8.63 16.19 -12.62
N TRP A 354 7.91 16.88 -11.73
CA TRP A 354 6.53 16.50 -11.42
C TRP A 354 5.59 16.77 -12.60
N GLU A 355 5.89 17.80 -13.39
CA GLU A 355 5.19 18.09 -14.63
C GLU A 355 5.36 16.95 -15.64
N GLU A 356 6.58 16.40 -15.80
CA GLU A 356 6.78 15.23 -16.68
C GLU A 356 5.97 14.02 -16.21
N ILE A 357 5.93 13.74 -14.90
CA ILE A 357 5.26 12.58 -14.31
C ILE A 357 3.72 12.69 -14.40
N PHE A 358 3.15 13.88 -14.22
CA PHE A 358 1.69 14.08 -14.05
C PHE A 358 1.01 14.90 -15.15
N SER A 359 1.72 15.39 -16.18
CA SER A 359 1.14 16.29 -17.21
C SER A 359 0.05 15.69 -18.11
N THR A 360 -0.38 14.45 -17.90
CA THR A 360 -1.44 13.78 -18.69
C THR A 360 -2.31 12.82 -17.86
N GLN A 361 -2.29 12.91 -16.52
CA GLN A 361 -3.21 12.13 -15.68
C GLN A 361 -4.60 12.79 -15.59
#